data_AF-A0A7J4U8P0-F1
#
_entry.id   AF-A0A7J4U8P0-F1
#
_cell.length_a   1.000
_cell.length_b   1.000
_cell.length_c   1.000
_cell.angle_alpha   90.00
_cell.angle_beta   90.00
_cell.angle_gamma   90.00
#
_symmetry.space_group_name_H-M   'P 1'
#
loop_
_entity.id
_entity.type
_entity.pdbx_description
1 polymer ?
#
loop_
_entity_poly.entity_id
_entity_poly.type
_entity_poly.pdbx_seq_one_letter_code
_entity_poly.pdbx_strand_id
1 'polypeptide(L)' 'MLLVTPDFIIEEFLKHQNLILKKTFRSREDFVQVMHAVKEIIVVVPAEEYLSFFDAAKAVSPDENDVLYFALALRLGCPI' A
#
# COMPACT_ATOMS: atom_id res chain seq x y z
N MET A 1 -6.16 12.10 -11.82
CA MET A 1 -6.46 10.79 -11.19
C MET A 1 -5.51 10.65 -10.03
N LEU A 2 -6.00 10.45 -8.81
CA LEU A 2 -5.16 10.32 -7.62
C LEU A 2 -4.69 8.87 -7.52
N LEU A 3 -3.41 8.66 -7.16
CA LEU A 3 -2.90 7.35 -6.79
C LEU A 3 -3.16 7.15 -5.30
N VAL A 4 -3.86 6.08 -4.95
CA VAL A 4 -4.30 5.79 -3.58
C VAL A 4 -3.81 4.42 -3.15
N THR A 5 -3.52 4.25 -1.87
CA THR A 5 -3.10 2.97 -1.32
C THR A 5 -3.47 2.85 0.16
N PRO A 6 -3.74 1.65 0.67
CA PRO A 6 -3.89 1.38 2.10
C PRO A 6 -2.67 1.81 2.94
N ASP A 7 -2.89 2.16 4.20
CA ASP A 7 -1.86 2.57 5.17
C ASP A 7 -0.77 1.53 5.45
N PHE A 8 -1.14 0.24 5.46
CA PHE A 8 -0.20 -0.86 5.72
C PHE A 8 0.99 -0.91 4.75
N ILE A 9 0.88 -0.29 3.57
CA ILE A 9 1.94 -0.31 2.55
C ILE A 9 3.27 0.24 3.08
N ILE A 10 3.22 1.19 4.02
CA ILE A 10 4.41 1.77 4.62
C ILE A 10 5.13 0.73 5.48
N GLU A 11 4.39 -0.07 6.25
CA GLU A 11 4.94 -1.16 7.05
C GLU A 11 5.53 -2.25 6.15
N GLU A 12 4.85 -2.57 5.05
CA GLU A 12 5.31 -3.60 4.11
C GLU A 12 6.63 -3.17 3.42
N PHE A 13 6.77 -1.90 3.04
CA PHE A 13 8.04 -1.36 2.54
C PHE A 13 9.18 -1.48 3.56
N LEU A 14 8.92 -1.19 4.84
CA LEU A 14 9.92 -1.28 5.90
C LEU A 14 10.31 -2.74 6.18
N LYS A 15 9.33 -3.64 6.27
CA LYS A 15 9.53 -5.09 6.44
C LYS A 15 10.41 -5.67 5.33
N HIS A 16 10.23 -5.22 4.09
CA HIS A 16 10.99 -5.68 2.94
C HIS A 16 12.20 -4.79 2.58
N GLN A 17 12.54 -3.79 3.39
CA GLN A 17 13.61 -2.83 3.10
C GLN A 17 14.94 -3.51 2.73
N ASN A 18 15.41 -4.47 3.53
CA ASN A 18 16.69 -5.14 3.27
C ASN A 18 16.68 -5.90 1.92
N LEU A 19 15.54 -6.49 1.56
CA LEU A 19 15.37 -7.19 0.29
C LEU A 19 15.41 -6.20 -0.88
N ILE A 20 14.73 -5.06 -0.74
CA ILE A 20 14.69 -3.98 -1.73
C ILE A 20 16.09 -3.42 -1.95
N LEU A 21 16.81 -3.08 -0.88
CA LEU A 21 18.19 -2.58 -0.95
C LEU A 21 19.10 -3.58 -1.67
N LYS A 22 19.02 -4.87 -1.31
CA LYS A 22 19.81 -5.94 -1.93
C LYS A 22 19.51 -6.10 -3.42
N LYS A 23 18.22 -6.03 -3.82
CA LYS A 23 17.81 -6.21 -5.22
C LYS A 23 18.07 -4.99 -6.10
N THR A 24 18.07 -3.80 -5.52
CA THR A 24 18.22 -2.53 -6.26
C THR A 24 19.63 -1.97 -6.21
N PHE A 25 20.53 -2.57 -5.42
CA PHE A 25 21.90 -2.09 -5.16
C PHE A 25 21.94 -0.65 -4.66
N ARG A 26 20.94 -0.27 -3.85
CA ARG A 26 20.79 1.09 -3.29
C ARG A 26 21.32 1.17 -1.85
N SER A 27 21.68 2.39 -1.46
CA SER A 27 21.98 2.71 -0.06
C SER A 27 20.69 2.87 0.76
N ARG A 28 20.82 2.90 2.09
CA ARG A 28 19.67 3.17 2.98
C ARG A 28 19.15 4.59 2.77
N GLU A 29 20.06 5.53 2.54
CA GLU A 29 19.77 6.93 2.27
C GLU A 29 18.93 7.06 0.99
N ASP A 30 19.32 6.36 -0.09
CA ASP A 30 18.55 6.33 -1.34
C ASP A 30 17.15 5.77 -1.13
N PHE A 31 17.00 4.70 -0.33
CA PHE A 31 15.69 4.14 -0.02
C PHE A 31 14.79 5.15 0.69
N VAL A 32 15.33 5.90 1.66
CA VAL A 32 14.58 6.95 2.35
C VAL A 32 14.15 8.05 1.38
N GLN A 33 15.04 8.50 0.48
CA GLN A 33 14.70 9.50 -0.54
C GLN A 33 13.61 9.01 -1.49
N VAL A 34 13.69 7.75 -1.93
CA VAL A 34 12.64 7.14 -2.76
C VAL A 34 11.32 7.06 -2.02
N MET A 35 11.32 6.66 -0.75
CA MET A 35 10.10 6.61 0.07
C MET A 35 9.47 8.00 0.25
N HIS A 36 10.27 9.05 0.40
CA HIS A 36 9.78 10.44 0.41
C HIS A 36 9.12 10.81 -0.92
N ALA A 37 9.80 10.56 -2.04
CA ALA A 37 9.25 10.85 -3.37
C ALA A 37 7.95 10.07 -3.65
N VAL A 38 7.87 8.80 -3.24
CA VAL A 38 6.65 7.99 -3.35
C VAL A 38 5.51 8.61 -2.56
N LYS A 39 5.75 9.02 -1.31
CA LYS A 39 4.73 9.66 -0.44
C LYS A 39 4.22 10.99 -0.97
N GLU A 40 4.98 11.70 -1.80
CA GLU A 40 4.51 12.93 -2.46
C GLU A 40 3.56 12.65 -3.63
N ILE A 41 3.57 11.42 -4.15
CA ILE A 41 2.80 11.01 -5.34
C ILE A 41 1.52 10.26 -4.94
N ILE A 42 1.56 9.48 -3.85
CA ILE A 42 0.45 8.64 -3.40
C ILE A 42 -0.30 9.28 -2.23
N VAL A 43 -1.61 9.03 -2.17
CA VAL A 43 -2.44 9.28 -1.00
C VAL A 43 -2.53 7.97 -0.21
N VAL A 44 -2.02 7.99 1.02
CA VAL A 44 -2.12 6.87 1.95
C VAL A 44 -3.41 7.03 2.73
N VAL A 45 -4.32 6.05 2.60
CA VAL A 45 -5.64 6.08 3.22
C VAL A 45 -5.62 5.23 4.51
N PRO A 46 -6.04 5.77 5.67
CA PRO A 46 -6.15 5.03 6.91
C PRO A 46 -7.18 3.89 6.84
N ALA A 47 -6.90 2.79 7.53
CA ALA A 47 -7.75 1.60 7.55
C ALA A 47 -9.20 1.89 7.99
N GLU A 48 -9.41 2.85 8.90
CA GLU A 48 -10.73 3.23 9.41
C GLU A 48 -11.66 3.74 8.30
N GLU A 49 -11.12 4.24 7.19
CA GLU A 49 -11.91 4.79 6.09
C GLU A 49 -12.49 3.72 5.14
N TYR A 50 -11.92 2.51 5.12
CA TYR A 50 -12.29 1.46 4.16
C TYR A 50 -12.53 0.07 4.77
N LEU A 51 -12.16 -0.19 6.03
CA LEU A 51 -12.33 -1.51 6.65
C LEU A 51 -13.81 -1.95 6.75
N SER A 52 -14.77 -1.03 6.65
CA SER A 52 -16.19 -1.40 6.53
C SER A 52 -16.51 -2.25 5.30
N PHE A 53 -15.61 -2.29 4.30
CA PHE A 53 -15.73 -3.08 3.08
C PHE A 53 -14.92 -4.39 3.12
N PHE A 54 -14.27 -4.71 4.24
CA PHE A 54 -13.35 -5.84 4.36
C PHE A 54 -13.99 -7.20 4.05
N ASP A 55 -15.20 -7.47 4.57
CA ASP A 55 -15.89 -8.73 4.31
C ASP A 55 -16.30 -8.89 2.84
N ALA A 56 -16.66 -7.79 2.17
CA ALA A 56 -16.95 -7.81 0.73
C ALA A 56 -15.66 -8.05 -0.08
N ALA A 57 -14.55 -7.45 0.33
CA ALA A 57 -13.25 -7.61 -0.31
C ALA A 57 -12.68 -9.04 -0.18
N LYS A 58 -12.94 -9.73 0.95
CA LYS A 58 -12.59 -11.15 1.14
C LYS A 58 -13.23 -12.09 0.13
N ALA A 59 -14.36 -11.72 -0.45
CA ALA A 59 -14.99 -12.51 -1.51
C ALA A 59 -14.22 -12.42 -2.85
N VAL A 60 -13.34 -11.42 -3.01
CA VAL A 60 -12.55 -11.18 -4.22
C VAL A 60 -11.16 -11.81 -4.13
N SER A 61 -10.50 -11.71 -2.97
CA SER A 61 -9.19 -12.32 -2.73
C SER A 61 -9.13 -13.00 -1.36
N PRO A 62 -8.53 -14.20 -1.24
CA PRO A 62 -8.29 -14.84 0.05
C PRO A 62 -7.04 -14.31 0.77
N ASP A 63 -6.16 -13.55 0.10
CA ASP A 63 -4.94 -13.00 0.69
C ASP A 63 -5.24 -11.74 1.51
N GLU A 64 -4.86 -11.72 2.79
CA GLU A 64 -5.22 -10.64 3.72
C GLU A 64 -4.64 -9.27 3.31
N ASN A 65 -3.46 -9.23 2.71
CA ASN A 65 -2.85 -7.98 2.26
C ASN A 65 -3.55 -7.46 1.00
N ASP A 66 -3.90 -8.34 0.07
CA ASP A 66 -4.65 -7.98 -1.13
C ASP A 66 -6.07 -7.53 -0.79
N VAL A 67 -6.72 -8.14 0.21
CA VAL A 67 -8.06 -7.76 0.69
C VAL A 67 -8.12 -6.27 1.07
N LEU A 68 -7.06 -5.71 1.66
CA LEU A 68 -7.02 -4.30 2.04
C LEU A 68 -7.07 -3.38 0.80
N TYR A 69 -6.41 -3.75 -0.29
CA TYR A 69 -6.51 -3.03 -1.55
C TYR A 69 -7.94 -3.10 -2.11
N PHE A 70 -8.54 -4.29 -2.17
CA PHE A 70 -9.90 -4.46 -2.66
C PHE A 70 -10.92 -3.69 -1.80
N ALA A 71 -10.78 -3.67 -0.48
CA ALA A 71 -11.64 -2.91 0.41
C ALA A 71 -11.56 -1.40 0.13
N LEU A 72 -10.34 -0.87 -0.08
CA LEU A 72 -10.14 0.53 -0.48
C LEU A 72 -10.75 0.83 -1.85
N ALA A 73 -10.54 -0.05 -2.83
CA ALA A 73 -11.08 0.11 -4.18
C ALA A 73 -12.61 0.11 -4.20
N LEU A 74 -13.24 -0.78 -3.44
CA LEU A 74 -14.69 -0.82 -3.23
C LEU A 74 -15.21 0.46 -2.57
N ARG A 75 -14.50 0.96 -1.55
CA ARG A 75 -14.83 2.20 -0.84
C ARG A 75 -14.78 3.43 -1.75
N LEU A 76 -13.83 3.48 -2.67
CA LEU A 76 -13.61 4.61 -3.57
C LEU A 76 -14.31 4.46 -4.93
N GLY A 77 -14.81 3.27 -5.24
CA GLY A 77 -15.40 2.95 -6.54
C GLY A 77 -14.38 3.05 -7.68
N CYS A 78 -13.12 2.66 -7.44
CA CYS A 78 -12.04 2.75 -8.42
C CYS A 78 -11.51 1.36 -8.83
N PRO A 79 -10.89 1.23 -10.00
CA PRO A 79 -10.16 0.01 -10.36
C PRO A 79 -8.88 -0.15 -9.52
N ILE A 80 -8.38 -1.39 -9.46
CA ILE A 80 -7.06 -1.80 -8.95
C ILE A 80 -6.11 -2.04 -10.11
#